data_AF-A0A1H8RUV3-F1
#
_entry.id   AF-A0A1H8RUV3-F1
#
_cell.length_a   1.000
_cell.length_b   1.000
_cell.length_c   1.000
_cell.angle_alpha   90.00
_cell.angle_beta   90.00
_cell.angle_gamma   90.00
#
_symmetry.space_group_name_H-M   'P 1'
#
loop_
_entity.id
_entity.type
_entity.pdbx_description
1 polymer ?
#
loop_
_entity_poly.entity_id
_entity_poly.type
_entity_poly.pdbx_seq_one_letter_code
_entity_poly.pdbx_strand_id
1 'polypeptide(L)'
;MRRLIGFVAILIVILFGLSFALLNADSVDVDYYFGSVPMPLSLALVVSLIIGAVIGVLTTLGMILGKQREVHRLRRRVKDTEKELNELRRLPLKDSH
;
A
#
# COMPACT_ATOMS: atom_id res chain seq x y z
N MET A 1 -12.57 -23.97 14.52
CA MET A 1 -13.21 -22.73 15.03
C MET A 1 -12.79 -21.46 14.27
N ARG A 2 -11.49 -21.15 14.09
CA ARG A 2 -11.05 -19.96 13.31
C ARG A 2 -11.66 -19.83 11.90
N ARG A 3 -11.79 -20.94 11.17
CA ARG A 3 -12.44 -20.97 9.85
C ARG A 3 -13.93 -20.61 9.91
N LEU A 4 -14.65 -21.16 10.90
CA LEU A 4 -16.07 -20.87 11.15
C LEU A 4 -16.28 -19.40 11.53
N ILE A 5 -15.42 -18.84 12.38
CA ILE A 5 -15.45 -17.41 12.73
C ILE A 5 -15.23 -16.54 11.49
N GLY A 6 -14.26 -16.89 10.65
CA GLY A 6 -14.03 -16.19 9.38
C GLY A 6 -15.22 -16.26 8.43
N PHE A 7 -15.85 -17.44 8.29
CA PHE A 7 -17.07 -17.61 7.48
C PHE A 7 -18.23 -16.77 8.01
N VAL A 8 -18.49 -16.80 9.32
CA VAL A 8 -19.56 -16.00 9.92
C VAL A 8 -19.29 -14.50 9.74
N ALA A 9 -18.04 -14.05 9.92
CA ALA A 9 -17.67 -12.66 9.69
C ALA A 9 -17.89 -12.23 8.24
N ILE A 10 -17.48 -13.05 7.26
CA ILE A 10 -17.73 -12.79 5.83
C ILE A 10 -19.22 -12.74 5.55
N LEU A 11 -20.01 -13.67 6.09
CA LEU A 11 -21.46 -13.70 5.91
C LEU A 11 -22.10 -12.41 6.45
N ILE A 12 -21.69 -11.96 7.64
CA ILE A 12 -22.17 -10.70 8.23
C ILE A 12 -21.83 -9.53 7.31
N VAL A 13 -20.57 -9.40 6.86
CA VAL A 13 -20.15 -8.32 5.96
C VAL A 13 -20.96 -8.31 4.67
N ILE A 14 -21.20 -9.48 4.07
CA ILE A 14 -22.03 -9.62 2.87
C ILE A 14 -23.46 -9.15 3.16
N LEU A 15 -24.08 -9.63 4.25
CA LEU A 15 -25.44 -9.26 4.62
C LEU A 15 -25.60 -7.76 4.84
N PHE A 16 -24.63 -7.13 5.52
CA PHE A 16 -24.57 -5.69 5.71
C PHE A 16 -24.41 -4.95 4.38
N GLY A 17 -23.50 -5.39 3.51
CA GLY A 17 -23.29 -4.78 2.19
C GLY A 17 -24.52 -4.84 1.30
N LEU A 18 -25.20 -5.99 1.24
CA LEU A 18 -26.46 -6.16 0.51
C LEU A 18 -27.58 -5.28 1.08
N SER A 19 -27.74 -5.29 2.41
CA SER A 19 -28.75 -4.46 3.07
C SER A 19 -28.49 -2.99 2.78
N PHE A 20 -27.25 -2.53 2.95
CA PHE A 20 -26.84 -1.16 2.64
C PHE A 20 -27.14 -0.79 1.17
N ALA A 21 -26.82 -1.67 0.22
CA ALA A 21 -27.06 -1.43 -1.20
C ALA A 21 -28.56 -1.30 -1.52
N LEU A 22 -29.41 -2.15 -0.94
CA LEU A 22 -30.86 -2.12 -1.14
C LEU A 22 -31.51 -0.90 -0.48
N LEU A 23 -31.10 -0.58 0.76
CA LEU A 23 -31.60 0.60 1.49
C LEU A 23 -31.17 1.92 0.85
N ASN A 24 -30.09 1.92 0.07
CA ASN A 24 -29.54 3.09 -0.62
C ASN A 24 -29.50 2.86 -2.14
N ALA A 25 -30.56 2.26 -2.67
CA ALA A 25 -30.75 2.05 -4.10
C ALA A 25 -31.28 3.30 -4.83
N ASP A 26 -31.58 4.36 -4.08
CA ASP A 26 -32.00 5.65 -4.64
C ASP A 26 -30.97 6.17 -5.64
N SER A 27 -31.47 6.62 -6.80
CA SER A 27 -30.62 7.17 -7.85
C SER A 27 -30.22 8.59 -7.50
N VAL A 28 -28.93 8.86 -7.62
CA VAL A 28 -28.34 10.19 -7.45
C VAL A 28 -27.62 10.56 -8.74
N ASP A 29 -27.79 11.80 -9.18
CA ASP A 29 -27.02 12.34 -10.30
C ASP A 29 -25.64 12.74 -9.80
N VAL A 30 -24.60 12.16 -10.41
CA VAL A 30 -23.22 12.56 -10.17
C VAL A 30 -22.80 13.49 -11.29
N ASP A 31 -22.66 14.78 -10.96
CA ASP A 31 -22.19 15.81 -11.88
C ASP A 31 -20.67 15.71 -12.08
N TYR A 32 -20.27 15.29 -13.28
CA TYR A 32 -18.89 15.36 -13.74
C TYR A 32 -18.66 16.63 -14.57
N TYR A 33 -17.39 16.93 -14.84
CA TYR A 33 -16.98 18.11 -15.62
C TYR A 33 -17.63 18.22 -17.00
N PHE A 34 -18.10 17.12 -17.60
CA PHE A 34 -18.65 17.07 -18.95
C PHE A 34 -20.08 16.49 -19.02
N GLY A 35 -20.78 16.41 -17.88
CA GLY A 35 -22.15 15.90 -17.81
C GLY A 35 -22.46 15.17 -16.51
N SER A 36 -23.73 14.83 -16.30
CA SER A 36 -24.18 14.08 -15.14
C SER A 36 -24.48 12.62 -15.49
N VAL A 37 -24.22 11.72 -14.55
CA VAL A 37 -24.57 10.30 -14.69
C VAL A 37 -25.45 9.89 -13.51
N PRO A 38 -26.70 9.45 -13.74
CA PRO A 38 -27.54 8.88 -12.70
C PRO A 38 -26.99 7.51 -12.29
N MET A 39 -26.75 7.32 -11.00
CA MET A 39 -26.33 6.03 -10.46
C MET A 39 -26.87 5.82 -9.03
N PRO A 40 -27.06 4.57 -8.58
CA PRO A 40 -27.43 4.30 -7.21
C PRO A 40 -26.38 4.87 -6.24
N LEU A 41 -26.83 5.50 -5.15
CA LEU A 41 -25.94 6.06 -4.13
C LEU A 41 -24.93 5.02 -3.62
N SER A 42 -25.40 3.80 -3.36
CA SER A 42 -24.55 2.69 -2.93
C SER A 42 -23.42 2.39 -3.91
N LEU A 43 -23.68 2.45 -5.21
CA LEU A 43 -22.66 2.23 -6.24
C LEU A 43 -21.62 3.37 -6.25
N ALA A 44 -22.06 4.62 -6.09
CA ALA A 44 -21.17 5.79 -6.06
C ALA A 44 -20.19 5.70 -4.88
N LEU A 45 -20.69 5.29 -3.72
CA LEU A 45 -19.88 5.09 -2.52
C LEU A 45 -18.88 3.94 -2.68
N VAL A 46 -19.28 2.81 -3.27
CA VAL A 46 -18.37 1.69 -3.52
C VAL A 46 -17.26 2.08 -4.49
N VAL A 47 -17.60 2.75 -5.60
CA VAL A 47 -16.61 3.21 -6.59
C VAL A 47 -15.64 4.22 -5.98
N SER A 48 -16.13 5.21 -5.23
CA SER A 48 -15.25 6.19 -4.57
C SER A 48 -14.31 5.54 -3.56
N LEU A 49 -14.79 4.56 -2.79
CA LEU A 49 -13.96 3.80 -1.85
C LEU A 49 -12.89 2.98 -2.58
N ILE A 50 -13.24 2.31 -3.68
CA ILE A 50 -12.28 1.57 -4.51
C ILE A 50 -11.20 2.51 -5.05
N ILE A 51 -11.59 3.67 -5.58
CA ILE A 51 -10.63 4.67 -6.09
C ILE A 51 -9.69 5.11 -4.96
N GLY A 52 -10.21 5.44 -3.78
CA GLY A 52 -9.41 5.81 -2.62
C GLY A 52 -8.46 4.70 -2.19
N ALA A 53 -8.92 3.45 -2.14
CA ALA A 53 -8.11 2.29 -1.80
C ALA A 53 -6.99 2.06 -2.83
N VAL A 54 -7.29 2.16 -4.12
CA VAL A 54 -6.29 2.05 -5.20
C VAL A 54 -5.22 3.13 -5.05
N ILE A 55 -5.61 4.39 -4.84
CA ILE A 55 -4.66 5.49 -4.59
C ILE A 55 -3.79 5.19 -3.36
N GLY A 56 -4.39 4.70 -2.27
CA GLY A 56 -3.65 4.30 -1.06
C GLY A 56 -2.63 3.19 -1.32
N VAL A 57 -3.01 2.15 -2.06
CA VAL A 57 -2.12 1.05 -2.45
C VAL A 57 -0.98 1.56 -3.34
N LEU A 58 -1.28 2.39 -4.34
CA LEU A 58 -0.25 2.94 -5.24
C LEU A 58 0.75 3.82 -4.48
N THR A 59 0.26 4.65 -3.55
CA THR A 59 1.09 5.53 -2.72
C THR A 59 2.02 4.70 -1.82
N THR A 60 1.47 3.71 -1.12
CA THR A 60 2.26 2.83 -0.24
C THR A 60 3.27 1.99 -1.03
N LEU A 61 2.90 1.50 -2.21
CA LEU A 61 3.82 0.78 -3.09
C LEU A 61 5.00 1.66 -3.52
N GLY A 62 4.74 2.91 -3.91
CA GLY A 62 5.78 3.89 -4.24
C GLY A 62 6.74 4.12 -3.08
N MET A 63 6.21 4.26 -1.85
CA MET A 63 7.01 4.41 -0.64
C MET A 63 7.89 3.18 -0.36
N ILE A 64 7.33 1.97 -0.47
CA ILE A 64 8.05 0.71 -0.25
C ILE A 64 9.21 0.57 -1.25
N LEU A 65 8.97 0.86 -2.54
CA LEU A 65 10.01 0.79 -3.56
C LEU A 65 11.14 1.80 -3.28
N GLY A 66 10.79 3.02 -2.87
CA GLY A 66 11.76 4.02 -2.43
C GLY A 66 12.61 3.52 -1.26
N LYS A 67 11.98 2.90 -0.26
CA LYS A 67 12.66 2.33 0.91
C LYS A 67 13.56 1.15 0.55
N GLN A 68 13.14 0.28 -0.36
CA GLN A 68 14.00 -0.82 -0.84
C GLN A 68 15.26 -0.31 -1.54
N ARG A 69 15.15 0.75 -2.35
CA ARG A 69 16.31 1.41 -2.98
C ARG A 69 17.25 2.00 -1.94
N GLU A 70 16.71 2.64 -0.91
CA GLU A 70 17.47 3.19 0.21
C GLU A 70 18.22 2.10 0.99
N VAL A 71 17.55 0.99 1.31
CA VAL A 71 18.15 -0.18 1.96
C VAL A 71 19.31 -0.74 1.12
N HIS A 72 19.13 -0.88 -0.19
CA HIS A 72 20.18 -1.38 -1.07
C HIS A 72 21.39 -0.44 -1.11
N ARG A 73 21.15 0.87 -1.18
CA ARG A 73 22.21 1.90 -1.14
C ARG A 73 22.98 1.85 0.18
N LEU A 74 22.28 1.73 1.32
CA LEU A 74 22.90 1.65 2.63
C LEU A 74 23.74 0.37 2.78
N ARG A 75 23.22 -0.78 2.33
CA ARG A 75 23.96 -2.06 2.33
C ARG A 75 25.25 -1.99 1.51
N ARG A 76 25.23 -1.31 0.36
CA ARG A 76 26.45 -1.09 -0.45
C ARG A 76 27.48 -0.25 0.31
N ARG A 77 27.05 0.86 0.91
CA ARG A 77 27.95 1.73 1.71
C ARG A 77 28.60 0.98 2.86
N VAL A 78 27.85 0.17 3.60
CA VAL A 78 28.41 -0.67 4.69
C VAL A 78 29.48 -1.60 4.14
N LYS A 79 29.20 -2.30 3.03
CA LYS A 79 30.16 -3.21 2.40
C LYS A 79 31.43 -2.50 1.93
N ASP A 80 31.31 -1.29 1.39
CA ASP A 80 32.46 -0.53 0.91
C ASP A 80 33.32 -0.02 2.09
N THR A 81 32.70 0.51 3.15
CA THR A 81 33.41 0.90 4.38
C THR A 81 34.10 -0.27 5.07
N GLU A 82 33.48 -1.46 5.10
CA GLU A 82 34.10 -2.68 5.64
C GLU A 82 35.34 -3.11 4.82
N LYS A 83 35.34 -2.90 3.50
CA LYS A 83 36.51 -3.17 2.66
C LYS A 83 37.64 -2.20 2.96
N GLU A 84 37.35 -0.90 3.04
CA GLU A 84 38.36 0.12 3.37
C GLU A 84 38.99 -0.15 4.73
N LEU A 85 38.18 -0.52 5.75
CA LEU A 85 38.70 -0.87 7.07
C LEU A 85 39.61 -2.12 7.01
N ASN A 86 39.24 -3.13 6.22
CA ASN A 86 40.05 -4.33 6.05
C ASN A 86 41.35 -4.05 5.27
N GLU A 87 41.32 -3.18 4.26
CA GLU A 87 42.51 -2.74 3.53
C GLU A 87 43.45 -1.96 4.44
N LEU A 88 42.93 -1.02 5.22
CA LEU A 88 43.71 -0.26 6.21
C LEU A 88 44.34 -1.16 7.28
N ARG A 89 43.63 -2.20 7.74
CA ARG A 89 44.17 -3.20 8.69
C ARG A 89 45.26 -4.07 8.08
N ARG A 90 45.28 -4.24 6.77
CA ARG A 90 46.27 -5.04 6.04
C ARG A 90 47.48 -4.23 5.58
N LEU A 91 47.43 -2.90 5.68
CA LEU A 91 48.62 -2.08 5.46
C LEU A 91 49.66 -2.47 6.52
N PRO A 92 50.84 -2.96 6.13
CA PRO A 92 51.92 -3.17 7.08
C PRO A 92 52.23 -1.82 7.71
N LEU A 93 52.30 -1.77 9.05
CA LEU A 93 52.86 -0.63 9.77
C LEU A 93 54.24 -0.43 9.15
N LYS A 94 54.37 0.65 8.36
CA LYS A 94 55.67 1.04 7.83
C LYS A 94 56.44 1.47 9.07
N ASP A 95 57.24 0.55 9.60
CA ASP A 95 58.22 0.83 10.64
C ASP A 95 59.11 1.93 10.07
N SER A 96 58.78 3.18 10.41
CA SER A 96 59.69 4.30 10.23
C SER A 96 60.82 4.08 11.23
N HIS A 97 62.00 3.85 10.65
CA HIS A 97 63.31 3.95 11.28
C HIS A 97 63.45 5.16 12.21
#